data_AF-A0A1N6W2J6-F1
#
_entry.id   AF-A0A1N6W2J6-F1
#
_cell.length_a   1.000
_cell.length_b   1.000
_cell.length_c   1.000
_cell.angle_alpha   90.00
_cell.angle_beta   90.00
_cell.angle_gamma   90.00
#
_symmetry.space_group_name_H-M   'P 1'
#
loop_
_entity.id
_entity.type
_entity.pdbx_description
1 polymer ?
#
loop_
_entity_poly.entity_id
_entity_poly.type
_entity_poly.pdbx_seq_one_letter_code
_entity_poly.pdbx_strand_id
1 'polypeptide(L)' 'MFPEFRDLISRLKTTDAHFQRKFDLHNQLDDEISQLEKEYASDNQIRELKKQKLKLKEELFEMLKTYSTRDMSQQ' A
#
# COMPACT_ATOMS: atom_id res chain seq x y z
N MET A 1 -2.59 -4.98 -6.36
CA MET A 1 -1.20 -4.83 -5.84
C MET A 1 -0.21 -4.79 -7.01
N PHE A 2 1.07 -4.51 -6.77
CA PHE A 2 2.16 -4.53 -7.77
C PHE A 2 2.71 -5.97 -7.94
N PRO A 3 2.38 -6.69 -9.03
CA PRO A 3 2.79 -8.08 -9.21
C PRO A 3 4.30 -8.23 -9.48
N GLU A 4 4.91 -7.25 -10.14
CA GLU A 4 6.36 -7.23 -10.45
C GLU A 4 7.26 -7.16 -9.20
N PHE A 5 6.73 -6.63 -8.09
CA PHE A 5 7.46 -6.52 -6.82
C PHE A 5 7.03 -7.58 -5.80
N ARG A 6 6.33 -8.65 -6.19
CA ARG A 6 5.74 -9.60 -5.24
C ARG A 6 6.76 -10.18 -4.25
N ASP A 7 7.91 -10.65 -4.74
CA ASP A 7 8.98 -11.18 -3.89
C ASP A 7 9.56 -10.11 -2.96
N LEU A 8 9.79 -8.92 -3.48
CA LEU A 8 10.29 -7.78 -2.70
C LEU A 8 9.30 -7.36 -1.62
N ILE A 9 8.00 -7.29 -1.94
CA ILE A 9 6.93 -7.01 -0.98
C ILE A 9 6.93 -8.07 0.13
N SER A 10 7.02 -9.35 -0.22
CA SER A 10 7.04 -10.45 0.75
C SER A 10 8.21 -10.31 1.73
N ARG A 11 9.41 -10.00 1.21
CA ARG A 11 10.60 -9.74 2.02
C ARG A 11 10.41 -8.51 2.91
N LEU A 12 10.07 -7.36 2.34
CA LEU A 12 9.92 -6.09 3.06
C LEU A 12 8.85 -6.15 4.15
N LYS A 13 7.77 -6.90 3.95
CA LYS A 13 6.77 -7.13 5.00
C LYS A 13 7.35 -7.77 6.26
N THR A 14 8.47 -8.50 6.16
CA THR A 14 9.12 -9.15 7.31
C THR A 14 10.36 -8.41 7.80
N THR A 15 11.04 -7.69 6.90
CA THR A 15 12.33 -7.05 7.19
C THR A 15 12.23 -5.55 7.46
N ASP A 16 11.14 -4.90 7.04
CA ASP A 16 10.93 -3.46 7.20
C ASP A 16 9.59 -3.19 7.90
N ALA A 17 9.67 -2.84 9.18
CA ALA A 17 8.50 -2.53 9.99
C ALA A 17 7.71 -1.30 9.50
N HIS A 18 8.38 -0.34 8.85
CA HIS A 18 7.74 0.84 8.29
C HIS A 18 6.94 0.49 7.03
N PHE A 19 7.51 -0.34 6.14
CA PHE A 19 6.82 -0.90 4.99
C PHE A 19 5.62 -1.75 5.43
N GLN A 20 5.82 -2.63 6.41
CA GLN A 20 4.75 -3.48 6.94
C GLN A 20 3.56 -2.64 7.43
N ARG A 21 3.81 -1.60 8.24
CA ARG A 21 2.75 -0.71 8.75
C ARG A 21 1.98 0.00 7.65
N LYS A 22 2.66 0.53 6.63
CA LYS A 22 2.00 1.20 5.50
C LYS A 22 1.19 0.23 4.64
N PHE A 23 1.72 -0.98 4.43
CA PHE A 23 1.03 -2.03 3.69
C PHE A 23 -0.24 -2.48 4.41
N ASP A 24 -0.16 -2.65 5.73
CA ASP A 24 -1.31 -3.00 6.58
C ASP A 24 -2.38 -1.91 6.54
N LEU A 25 -1.99 -0.64 6.72
CA LEU A 25 -2.89 0.50 6.62
C LEU A 25 -3.58 0.61 5.25
N HIS A 26 -2.86 0.33 4.16
CA HIS A 26 -3.44 0.29 2.82
C HIS A 26 -4.54 -0.79 2.71
N ASN A 27 -4.31 -1.99 3.27
CA ASN A 27 -5.30 -3.06 3.24
C ASN A 27 -6.50 -2.75 4.14
N GLN A 28 -6.26 -2.15 5.31
CA GLN A 28 -7.34 -1.73 6.19
C GLN A 28 -8.25 -0.70 5.51
N LEU A 29 -7.68 0.29 4.80
CA LEU A 29 -8.46 1.25 4.02
C LEU A 29 -9.20 0.59 2.85
N ASP A 30 -8.62 -0.42 2.20
CA ASP A 30 -9.29 -1.18 1.14
C ASP A 30 -10.53 -1.90 1.68
N ASP A 31 -10.40 -2.58 2.82
CA ASP A 31 -11.51 -3.27 3.47
C ASP A 31 -12.59 -2.28 3.93
N GLU A 32 -12.18 -1.18 4.58
CA GLU A 32 -13.09 -0.12 5.05
C GLU A 32 -13.87 0.51 3.88
N ILE A 33 -13.20 0.82 2.77
CA ILE A 33 -13.88 1.32 1.56
C ILE A 33 -14.89 0.28 1.05
N SER A 34 -14.50 -1.00 1.00
CA SER A 34 -15.41 -2.06 0.54
C SER A 34 -16.62 -2.25 1.45
N GLN A 35 -16.46 -2.10 2.76
CA GLN A 35 -17.56 -2.14 3.72
C GLN A 35 -18.48 -0.93 3.55
N LEU A 36 -17.94 0.28 3.49
CA LEU A 36 -18.71 1.51 3.31
C LEU A 36 -19.46 1.56 1.98
N GLU A 37 -18.89 0.99 0.91
CA GLU A 37 -19.57 0.83 -0.38
C GLU A 37 -20.79 -0.12 -0.29
N LYS A 38 -20.76 -1.11 0.60
CA LYS A 38 -21.91 -2.01 0.86
C LYS A 38 -22.97 -1.36 1.75
N GLU A 39 -22.55 -0.51 2.68
CA GLU A 39 -23.44 0.18 3.63
C GLU A 39 -24.10 1.45 3.06
N TYR A 40 -23.94 1.74 1.75
CA TYR A 40 -24.42 2.96 1.10
C TYR A 40 -23.96 4.24 1.81
N ALA A 41 -22.72 4.24 2.32
CA ALA A 41 -22.13 5.40 2.96
C ALA A 41 -22.03 6.59 1.97
N SER A 42 -21.94 7.81 2.51
CA SER A 42 -21.85 9.02 1.70
C SER A 42 -20.66 9.00 0.74
N ASP A 43 -20.89 9.30 -0.54
CA ASP A 43 -19.88 9.35 -1.59
C ASP A 43 -18.65 10.19 -1.22
N ASN A 44 -18.84 11.24 -0.42
CA ASN A 44 -17.76 12.12 0.00
C ASN A 44 -16.76 11.43 0.94
N GLN A 45 -17.24 10.62 1.90
CA GLN A 45 -16.37 9.85 2.80
C GLN A 45 -15.56 8.80 2.03
N ILE A 46 -16.25 8.05 1.15
CA ILE A 46 -15.60 7.05 0.29
C ILE A 46 -14.53 7.72 -0.60
N ARG A 47 -14.80 8.93 -1.12
CA ARG A 47 -13.85 9.69 -1.93
C ARG A 47 -12.60 10.09 -1.14
N GLU A 48 -12.75 10.50 0.11
CA GLU A 48 -11.61 10.85 0.98
C GLU A 48 -10.76 9.61 1.30
N LEU A 49 -11.39 8.49 1.64
CA LEU A 49 -10.68 7.23 1.88
C LEU A 49 -9.95 6.73 0.64
N LYS A 50 -10.57 6.81 -0.55
CA LYS A 50 -9.92 6.48 -1.83
C LYS A 50 -8.69 7.35 -2.09
N LYS A 51 -8.72 8.64 -1.76
CA LYS A 51 -7.54 9.53 -1.84
C LYS A 51 -6.42 9.10 -0.89
N GLN A 52 -6.76 8.76 0.36
CA GLN A 52 -5.78 8.27 1.33
C GLN A 52 -5.14 6.96 0.88
N LYS A 53 -5.95 6.03 0.38
CA LYS A 53 -5.48 4.75 -0.17
C LYS A 53 -4.55 4.96 -1.36
N LEU A 54 -4.87 5.90 -2.26
CA LEU A 54 -3.99 6.24 -3.39
C LEU A 54 -2.63 6.75 -2.90
N LYS A 55 -2.62 7.66 -1.93
CA LYS A 55 -1.39 8.18 -1.34
C LYS A 55 -0.51 7.08 -0.73
N LEU A 56 -1.11 6.14 0.02
CA LEU A 56 -0.35 5.01 0.56
C LEU A 56 0.20 4.11 -0.54
N LYS A 57 -0.54 3.90 -1.63
CA LYS A 57 -0.07 3.13 -2.78
C LYS A 57 1.14 3.82 -3.43
N GLU A 58 1.15 5.14 -3.55
CA GLU A 58 2.28 5.91 -4.06
C GLU A 58 3.50 5.77 -3.15
N GLU A 59 3.34 5.96 -1.83
CA GLU A 59 4.44 5.80 -0.87
C GLU A 59 5.02 4.37 -0.88
N LEU A 60 4.16 3.35 -0.95
CA LEU A 60 4.60 1.96 -1.07
C LEU A 60 5.40 1.74 -2.37
N PHE A 61 4.97 2.33 -3.48
CA PHE A 61 5.68 2.22 -4.76
C PHE A 61 7.06 2.90 -4.71
N GLU A 62 7.16 4.08 -4.11
CA GLU A 62 8.45 4.77 -3.94
C GLU A 62 9.42 3.98 -3.08
N MET A 63 8.93 3.32 -2.01
CA MET A 63 9.73 2.40 -1.21
C MET A 63 10.22 1.23 -2.05
N LEU A 64 9.33 0.58 -2.80
CA LEU A 64 9.68 -0.56 -3.65
C LEU A 64 10.74 -0.18 -4.69
N LYS A 65 10.60 0.98 -5.34
CA LYS A 65 11.63 1.50 -6.25
C LYS A 65 12.95 1.75 -5.55
N THR A 66 12.92 2.39 -4.37
CA THR A 66 14.14 2.68 -3.60
C THR A 66 14.87 1.40 -3.22
N TYR A 67 14.14 0.39 -2.73
CA TYR A 67 14.71 -0.92 -2.39
C TYR A 67 15.22 -1.65 -3.63
N SER A 68 14.45 -1.67 -4.71
CA SER A 68 14.85 -2.29 -5.98
C SER A 68 16.13 -1.66 -6.55
N THR A 69 16.25 -0.33 -6.54
CA THR A 69 17.46 0.36 -7.03
C THR A 69 18.66 0.11 -6.11
N ARG A 70 18.46 0.06 -4.78
CA ARG A 70 19.53 -0.24 -3.83
C ARG A 70 20.08 -1.66 -3.99
N ASP A 71 19.20 -2.64 -4.18
CA ASP A 71 19.60 -4.05 -4.37
C ASP A 71 20.42 -4.21 -5.66
N MET A 72 20.04 -3.50 -6.75
CA MET A 72 20.81 -3.45 -8.00
C MET A 72 22.16 -2.72 -7.90
N SER A 73 22.34 -1.85 -6.90
CA SER A 73 23.60 -1.09 -6.71
C SER A 73 24.59 -1.80 -5.78
N GLN A 74 24.19 -2.90 -5.14
CA GLN A 74 24.98 -3.69 -4.20
C GLN A 74 25.52 -4.99 -4.84
N GLN A 75 25.36 -5.14 -6.17
CA GLN A 75 25.79 -6.28 -6.97
C GLN A 75 26.72 -5.82 -8.08
#